data_AF-A0A956CAG9-F1
#
_entry.id   AF-A0A956CAG9-F1
#
_cell.length_a   1.000
_cell.length_b   1.000
_cell.length_c   1.000
_cell.angle_alpha   90.00
_cell.angle_beta   90.00
_cell.angle_gamma   90.00
#
_symmetry.space_group_name_H-M   'P 1'
#
loop_
_entity.id
_entity.type
_entity.pdbx_description
1 polymer ?
#
loop_
_entity_poly.entity_id
_entity_poly.type
_entity_poly.pdbx_seq_one_letter_code
_entity_poly.pdbx_strand_id
1 'polypeptide(L)'
;MRFAFIFVALALIGCGSDDGGSPSKNGTDSGTGGSGGSGGSGGTAGMDAGADAQGDAAPADGGAGDSGADAGPSAPTVLFPKSALAPEELAVLVNENDPVSVELGDYYLKQRGIPQKNLIKLKLTVQNVMPVAELTTAQSAIDAAIDDTIQGYVITWTKPYRADCMSVTSAFALGYDKKYCNTTGGACGATASIDYFGSDSVAPRTDHKVMPAMMLAAKNADDAKALVDRGVAADDTFPPGKGFFVRTTDKARSVRWPTFQQTVSEWDRPDGLEVSYVDNSDGTGENTIHDQTDLLYYFTGLAKVADIETNSYRPGAVADHLTSYGGQVPTSGQMSVVAWLEAGATGSFGTVVEPCNYTSKFPNTKVLLEKYFAGATLLEAYWKSVAAPGEGLFVGEPLARPWGKETATFDASTSTLTIETTHLDPTKSYAIESADAESGPFSPVQGGITVPAFRKETITVSGATAKFYRLVQE
;
A
#
# COMPACT_ATOMS: atom_id res chain seq x y z
N MET A 1 46.96 19.75 32.90
CA MET A 1 45.98 18.68 32.61
C MET A 1 44.86 18.76 33.64
N ARG A 2 43.71 19.35 33.26
CA ARG A 2 42.48 19.39 34.07
C ARG A 2 41.38 18.83 33.17
N PHE A 3 40.80 17.69 33.56
CA PHE A 3 39.58 17.17 32.94
C PHE A 3 38.41 17.58 33.83
N ALA A 4 37.50 18.39 33.29
CA ALA A 4 36.22 18.71 33.89
C ALA A 4 35.17 17.77 33.29
N PHE A 5 34.52 16.98 34.14
CA PHE A 5 33.31 16.24 33.77
C PHE A 5 32.12 17.18 33.92
N ILE A 6 31.41 17.44 32.82
CA ILE A 6 30.13 18.13 32.80
C ILE A 6 29.04 17.05 32.87
N PHE A 7 28.26 17.06 33.95
CA PHE A 7 26.98 16.36 34.04
C PHE A 7 25.93 17.16 33.27
N VAL A 8 25.33 16.57 32.24
CA VAL A 8 24.12 17.11 31.60
C VAL A 8 22.91 16.39 32.21
N ALA A 9 22.10 17.12 32.96
CA ALA A 9 20.82 16.66 33.47
C ALA A 9 19.78 16.68 32.34
N LEU A 10 19.22 15.52 32.02
CA LEU A 10 18.12 15.37 31.07
C LEU A 10 16.79 15.61 31.83
N ALA A 11 16.11 16.70 31.53
CA ALA A 11 14.79 16.99 32.09
C ALA A 11 13.71 16.21 31.32
N LEU A 12 13.07 15.27 32.01
CA LEU A 12 11.84 14.58 31.57
C LEU A 12 10.64 15.50 31.82
N ILE A 13 9.88 15.80 30.77
CA ILE A 13 8.57 16.48 30.88
C ILE A 13 7.50 15.45 30.53
N GLY A 14 6.73 15.04 31.55
CA GLY A 14 5.51 14.26 31.36
C GLY A 14 4.40 15.13 30.79
N CYS A 15 3.65 14.61 29.82
CA CYS A 15 2.44 15.25 29.32
C CYS A 15 1.35 15.19 30.40
N GLY A 16 0.91 16.35 30.88
CA GLY A 16 -0.27 16.50 31.73
C GLY A 16 -1.55 16.49 30.91
N SER A 17 -2.59 15.86 31.47
CA SER A 17 -3.97 15.85 30.99
C SER A 17 -4.69 17.09 31.53
N ASP A 18 -5.33 17.87 30.66
CA ASP A 18 -6.27 18.93 31.07
C ASP A 18 -7.70 18.55 30.65
N ASP A 19 -8.52 18.25 31.66
CA ASP A 19 -9.98 18.15 31.60
C ASP A 19 -10.61 19.54 31.79
N GLY A 20 -11.62 19.89 30.99
CA GLY A 20 -12.28 21.19 31.11
C GLY A 20 -13.62 21.31 30.37
N GLY A 21 -14.67 20.74 30.97
CA GLY A 21 -16.04 21.29 31.10
C GLY A 21 -16.77 21.96 29.91
N SER A 22 -17.85 21.31 29.46
CA SER A 22 -19.02 21.97 28.83
C SER A 22 -19.75 22.92 29.80
N PRO A 23 -20.58 23.84 29.28
CA PRO A 23 -22.01 23.65 29.50
C PRO A 23 -22.94 23.93 28.30
N SER A 24 -24.07 23.23 28.37
CA SER A 24 -25.29 23.21 27.55
C SER A 24 -26.06 24.56 27.45
N LYS A 25 -26.75 24.82 26.33
CA LYS A 25 -28.25 24.75 26.19
C LYS A 25 -28.83 25.43 24.93
N ASN A 26 -29.78 24.71 24.34
CA ASN A 26 -31.06 25.09 23.71
C ASN A 26 -31.16 26.05 22.51
N GLY A 27 -31.92 25.59 21.51
CA GLY A 27 -32.60 26.43 20.52
C GLY A 27 -33.34 25.60 19.45
N THR A 28 -34.62 25.30 19.71
CA THR A 28 -35.64 24.80 18.77
C THR A 28 -35.93 25.80 17.65
N ASP A 29 -36.14 25.35 16.40
CA ASP A 29 -37.36 25.68 15.67
C ASP A 29 -37.65 24.74 14.47
N SER A 30 -38.94 24.65 14.22
CA SER A 30 -39.73 23.87 13.29
C SER A 30 -39.92 24.57 11.94
N GLY A 31 -40.21 23.80 10.87
CA GLY A 31 -40.55 24.36 9.57
C GLY A 31 -40.96 23.30 8.53
N THR A 32 -42.26 23.04 8.46
CA THR A 32 -42.98 22.16 7.52
C THR A 32 -43.09 22.72 6.10
N GLY A 33 -43.17 21.83 5.09
CA GLY A 33 -44.14 21.96 3.99
C GLY A 33 -43.61 21.79 2.55
N GLY A 34 -44.22 20.86 1.79
CA GLY A 34 -44.19 20.88 0.32
C GLY A 34 -44.38 19.53 -0.36
N SER A 35 -45.63 19.13 -0.63
CA SER A 35 -45.98 17.95 -1.44
C SER A 35 -46.25 18.29 -2.91
N GLY A 36 -46.05 17.31 -3.79
CA GLY A 36 -46.62 17.23 -5.15
C GLY A 36 -45.64 16.51 -6.08
N GLY A 37 -45.96 15.50 -6.87
CA GLY A 37 -47.23 14.85 -7.20
C GLY A 37 -47.11 14.23 -8.60
N SER A 38 -47.18 12.89 -8.69
CA SER A 38 -47.75 12.04 -9.77
C SER A 38 -47.28 12.09 -11.25
N GLY A 39 -47.02 10.90 -11.84
CA GLY A 39 -47.70 10.49 -13.09
C GLY A 39 -46.95 9.60 -14.12
N GLY A 40 -47.46 8.38 -14.37
CA GLY A 40 -47.41 7.61 -15.65
C GLY A 40 -46.35 6.47 -15.74
N SER A 41 -46.68 5.16 -15.69
CA SER A 41 -47.32 4.28 -16.71
C SER A 41 -46.53 4.21 -18.03
N GLY A 42 -46.15 3.09 -18.65
CA GLY A 42 -46.44 1.65 -18.53
C GLY A 42 -46.22 0.97 -19.90
N GLY A 43 -45.83 -0.32 -19.92
CA GLY A 43 -45.88 -1.25 -21.07
C GLY A 43 -44.75 -1.14 -22.12
N THR A 44 -44.33 -2.16 -22.87
CA THR A 44 -44.63 -3.60 -22.98
C THR A 44 -43.53 -4.24 -23.85
N ALA A 45 -43.32 -5.55 -23.67
CA ALA A 45 -42.46 -6.41 -24.47
C ALA A 45 -42.85 -6.49 -25.96
N GLY A 46 -41.89 -6.90 -26.79
CA GLY A 46 -42.11 -7.26 -28.19
C GLY A 46 -40.85 -7.84 -28.81
N MET A 47 -40.60 -9.13 -28.55
CA MET A 47 -39.74 -9.98 -29.37
C MET A 47 -40.46 -10.26 -30.68
N ASP A 48 -39.78 -10.12 -31.82
CA ASP A 48 -40.24 -10.74 -33.06
C ASP A 48 -39.07 -11.46 -33.74
N ALA A 49 -39.32 -12.72 -34.04
CA ALA A 49 -38.44 -13.67 -34.68
C ALA A 49 -39.08 -14.00 -36.03
N GLY A 50 -38.34 -13.81 -37.12
CA GLY A 50 -38.78 -14.18 -38.46
C GLY A 50 -37.62 -14.85 -39.20
N ALA A 51 -37.68 -16.17 -39.25
CA ALA A 51 -36.82 -17.03 -40.06
C ALA A 51 -37.45 -17.23 -41.45
N ASP A 52 -36.60 -17.39 -42.47
CA ASP A 52 -36.83 -18.15 -43.72
C ASP A 52 -35.43 -18.49 -44.28
N ALA A 53 -34.99 -19.76 -44.31
CA ALA A 53 -35.13 -20.76 -45.40
C ALA A 53 -34.55 -20.28 -46.74
N GLN A 54 -33.80 -21.01 -47.57
CA GLN A 54 -33.34 -22.40 -47.71
C GLN A 54 -32.35 -22.38 -48.91
N GLY A 55 -31.43 -23.34 -49.05
CA GLY A 55 -30.89 -23.68 -50.38
C GLY A 55 -29.44 -24.16 -50.44
N ASP A 56 -29.29 -25.45 -50.73
CA ASP A 56 -28.06 -26.22 -50.96
C ASP A 56 -27.08 -25.65 -52.01
N ALA A 57 -25.79 -25.92 -51.82
CA ALA A 57 -24.97 -26.75 -52.73
C ALA A 57 -23.48 -26.69 -52.36
N ALA A 58 -22.89 -27.86 -52.08
CA ALA A 58 -21.45 -28.05 -52.18
C ALA A 58 -21.01 -28.12 -53.66
N PRO A 59 -19.78 -27.71 -53.96
CA PRO A 59 -18.91 -28.64 -54.68
C PRO A 59 -17.51 -28.74 -54.08
N ALA A 60 -16.90 -29.87 -54.39
CA ALA A 60 -15.59 -30.30 -53.93
C ALA A 60 -14.43 -29.62 -54.68
N ASP A 61 -13.33 -29.52 -53.93
CA ASP A 61 -11.92 -29.68 -54.29
C ASP A 61 -11.32 -28.86 -55.45
N GLY A 62 -10.27 -28.11 -55.09
CA GLY A 62 -9.51 -27.26 -55.97
C GLY A 62 -8.35 -26.66 -55.18
N GLY A 63 -7.30 -27.46 -54.97
CA GLY A 63 -6.04 -27.00 -54.42
C GLY A 63 -5.51 -25.77 -55.15
N ALA A 64 -5.38 -24.69 -54.41
CA ALA A 64 -4.57 -23.53 -54.76
C ALA A 64 -3.56 -23.37 -53.63
N GLY A 65 -2.27 -23.42 -53.97
CA GLY A 65 -1.18 -23.24 -53.03
C GLY A 65 -1.35 -21.92 -52.30
N ASP A 66 -1.38 -22.02 -50.97
CA ASP A 66 -1.18 -20.88 -50.09
C ASP A 66 0.27 -20.44 -50.28
N SER A 67 0.47 -19.52 -51.21
CA SER A 67 1.67 -18.70 -51.25
C SER A 67 1.69 -17.93 -49.94
N GLY A 68 2.47 -18.43 -48.98
CA GLY A 68 2.70 -17.80 -47.68
C GLY A 68 2.96 -16.32 -47.88
N ALA A 69 1.91 -15.53 -47.65
CA ALA A 69 2.05 -14.11 -47.47
C ALA A 69 2.92 -13.97 -46.22
N ASP A 70 4.06 -13.31 -46.40
CA ASP A 70 5.00 -12.92 -45.35
C ASP A 70 4.25 -12.08 -44.32
N ALA A 71 3.57 -12.77 -43.39
CA ALA A 71 3.08 -12.17 -42.18
C ALA A 71 4.33 -11.76 -41.43
N GLY A 72 4.60 -10.45 -41.42
CA GLY A 72 5.73 -9.88 -40.71
C GLY A 72 5.84 -10.44 -39.28
N PRO A 73 7.02 -10.30 -38.65
CA PRO A 73 7.32 -10.97 -37.39
C PRO A 73 6.19 -10.75 -36.36
N SER A 74 5.69 -11.85 -35.79
CA SER A 74 4.71 -11.80 -34.71
C SER A 74 5.30 -11.03 -33.53
N ALA A 75 4.50 -10.17 -32.88
CA ALA A 75 4.97 -9.42 -31.71
C ALA A 75 5.52 -10.37 -30.64
N PRO A 76 6.74 -10.12 -30.12
CA PRO A 76 7.31 -10.95 -29.07
C PRO A 76 6.54 -10.83 -27.76
N THR A 77 6.59 -11.89 -26.95
CA THR A 77 6.14 -11.86 -25.55
C THR A 77 7.29 -11.43 -24.65
N VAL A 78 7.06 -10.44 -23.78
CA VAL A 78 8.04 -10.04 -22.76
C VAL A 78 7.66 -10.66 -21.42
N LEU A 79 8.59 -11.38 -20.82
CA LEU A 79 8.50 -11.91 -19.47
C LEU A 79 9.16 -10.92 -18.52
N PHE A 80 8.36 -10.36 -17.62
CA PHE A 80 8.86 -9.46 -16.59
C PHE A 80 9.24 -10.24 -15.33
N PRO A 81 10.29 -9.80 -14.61
CA PRO A 81 10.59 -10.36 -13.30
C PRO A 81 9.44 -10.05 -12.34
N LYS A 82 9.15 -10.98 -11.42
CA LYS A 82 8.20 -10.70 -10.35
C LYS A 82 8.69 -9.50 -9.53
N SER A 83 7.87 -8.46 -9.41
CA SER A 83 8.23 -7.20 -8.75
C SER A 83 7.48 -6.91 -7.45
N ALA A 84 6.36 -7.60 -7.22
CA ALA A 84 5.47 -7.33 -6.10
C ALA A 84 4.60 -8.54 -5.76
N LEU A 85 3.92 -8.51 -4.62
CA LEU A 85 2.91 -9.50 -4.25
C LEU A 85 1.72 -9.50 -5.21
N ALA A 86 1.28 -10.70 -5.60
CA ALA A 86 0.10 -10.91 -6.43
C ALA A 86 -1.15 -11.24 -5.57
N PRO A 87 -2.38 -11.07 -6.10
CA PRO A 87 -3.61 -11.45 -5.39
C PRO A 87 -3.62 -12.90 -4.86
N GLU A 88 -3.04 -13.83 -5.61
CA GLU A 88 -2.97 -15.26 -5.25
C GLU A 88 -2.06 -15.52 -4.03
N GLU A 89 -1.22 -14.55 -3.65
CA GLU A 89 -0.27 -14.64 -2.55
C GLU A 89 -0.76 -13.96 -1.27
N LEU A 90 -1.96 -13.37 -1.28
CA LEU A 90 -2.60 -12.83 -0.08
C LEU A 90 -3.66 -13.76 0.47
N ALA A 91 -3.63 -13.96 1.79
CA ALA A 91 -4.75 -14.51 2.53
C ALA A 91 -5.62 -13.40 3.12
N VAL A 92 -6.94 -13.54 2.96
CA VAL A 92 -7.95 -12.61 3.46
C VAL A 92 -8.45 -13.12 4.79
N LEU A 93 -8.12 -12.41 5.87
CA LEU A 93 -8.55 -12.76 7.22
C LEU A 93 -9.87 -12.06 7.55
N VAL A 94 -10.88 -12.86 7.90
CA VAL A 94 -12.22 -12.40 8.29
C VAL A 94 -12.52 -12.80 9.73
N ASN A 95 -13.07 -11.87 10.51
CA ASN A 95 -13.63 -12.16 11.81
C ASN A 95 -15.14 -12.43 11.70
N GLU A 96 -15.58 -13.68 11.85
CA GLU A 96 -17.00 -14.07 11.76
C GLU A 96 -17.90 -13.44 12.83
N ASN A 97 -17.32 -12.94 13.92
CA ASN A 97 -18.07 -12.22 14.96
C ASN A 97 -18.28 -10.73 14.62
N ASP A 98 -17.67 -10.23 13.54
CA ASP A 98 -17.83 -8.86 13.04
C ASP A 98 -18.50 -8.91 11.65
N PRO A 99 -19.80 -8.58 11.53
CA PRO A 99 -20.50 -8.59 10.25
C PRO A 99 -19.87 -7.69 9.19
N VAL A 100 -19.27 -6.56 9.59
CA VAL A 100 -18.56 -5.67 8.66
C VAL A 100 -17.32 -6.35 8.09
N SER A 101 -16.61 -7.12 8.91
CA SER A 101 -15.45 -7.89 8.45
C SER A 101 -15.84 -8.99 7.46
N VAL A 102 -16.96 -9.68 7.70
CA VAL A 102 -17.47 -10.70 6.77
C VAL A 102 -17.81 -10.08 5.41
N GLU A 103 -18.59 -9.00 5.42
CA GLU A 103 -18.98 -8.29 4.21
C GLU A 103 -17.76 -7.74 3.45
N LEU A 104 -16.81 -7.13 4.16
CA LEU A 104 -15.60 -6.57 3.56
C LEU A 104 -14.68 -7.65 3.00
N GLY A 105 -14.56 -8.80 3.66
CA GLY A 105 -13.77 -9.93 3.15
C GLY A 105 -14.27 -10.43 1.80
N ASP A 106 -15.58 -10.66 1.67
CA ASP A 106 -16.20 -11.07 0.41
C ASP A 106 -16.04 -9.98 -0.67
N TYR A 107 -16.19 -8.71 -0.28
CA TYR A 107 -15.97 -7.58 -1.18
C TYR A 107 -14.53 -7.53 -1.71
N TYR A 108 -13.54 -7.66 -0.81
CA TYR A 108 -12.13 -7.56 -1.14
C TYR A 108 -11.67 -8.68 -2.07
N LEU A 109 -12.09 -9.93 -1.78
CA LEU A 109 -11.83 -11.08 -2.67
C LEU A 109 -12.28 -10.79 -4.10
N LYS A 110 -13.51 -10.27 -4.25
CA LYS A 110 -14.09 -9.98 -5.55
C LYS A 110 -13.35 -8.86 -6.27
N GLN A 111 -13.04 -7.75 -5.58
CA GLN A 111 -12.39 -6.60 -6.21
C GLN A 111 -10.94 -6.89 -6.62
N ARG A 112 -10.22 -7.69 -5.83
CA ARG A 112 -8.82 -8.03 -6.09
C ARG A 112 -8.63 -9.34 -6.87
N GLY A 113 -9.69 -10.07 -7.19
CA GLY A 113 -9.60 -11.36 -7.87
C GLY A 113 -8.86 -12.42 -7.04
N ILE A 114 -8.86 -12.30 -5.71
CA ILE A 114 -8.14 -13.21 -4.82
C ILE A 114 -8.87 -14.57 -4.82
N PRO A 115 -8.16 -15.71 -4.95
CA PRO A 115 -8.78 -17.03 -4.92
C PRO A 115 -9.61 -17.28 -3.66
N GLN A 116 -10.80 -17.86 -3.81
CA GLN A 116 -11.67 -18.17 -2.66
C GLN A 116 -10.98 -19.05 -1.59
N LYS A 117 -10.04 -19.91 -2.00
CA LYS A 117 -9.25 -20.74 -1.08
C LYS A 117 -8.38 -19.94 -0.11
N ASN A 118 -8.08 -18.67 -0.44
CA ASN A 118 -7.28 -17.78 0.39
C ASN A 118 -8.11 -17.03 1.44
N LEU A 119 -9.44 -17.23 1.48
CA LEU A 119 -10.30 -16.67 2.52
C LEU A 119 -10.22 -17.51 3.79
N ILE A 120 -9.79 -16.90 4.89
CA ILE A 120 -9.67 -17.55 6.20
C ILE A 120 -10.63 -16.90 7.18
N LYS A 121 -11.57 -17.71 7.66
CA LYS A 121 -12.58 -17.28 8.64
C LYS A 121 -12.11 -17.63 10.05
N LEU A 122 -12.08 -16.62 10.90
CA LEU A 122 -11.66 -16.69 12.29
C LEU A 122 -12.81 -16.25 13.20
N LYS A 123 -12.83 -16.73 14.44
CA LYS A 123 -13.77 -16.28 15.47
C LYS A 123 -13.01 -15.52 16.53
N LEU A 124 -12.99 -14.20 16.41
CA LEU A 124 -12.23 -13.32 17.29
C LEU A 124 -13.15 -12.42 18.11
N THR A 125 -12.65 -11.93 19.24
CA THR A 125 -13.32 -10.92 20.06
C THR A 125 -13.48 -9.61 19.31
N VAL A 126 -14.60 -8.91 19.50
CA VAL A 126 -14.81 -7.56 18.94
C VAL A 126 -14.52 -6.51 20.01
N GLN A 127 -13.27 -6.47 20.48
CA GLN A 127 -12.79 -5.51 21.49
C GLN A 127 -11.45 -4.93 21.05
N ASN A 128 -10.96 -3.88 21.70
CA ASN A 128 -9.73 -3.19 21.26
C ASN A 128 -8.49 -4.10 21.31
N VAL A 129 -8.41 -4.97 22.33
CA VAL A 129 -7.22 -5.79 22.63
C VAL A 129 -7.59 -7.27 22.65
N MET A 130 -6.97 -8.05 21.79
CA MET A 130 -7.07 -9.51 21.76
C MET A 130 -6.17 -10.13 22.85
N PRO A 131 -6.64 -11.14 23.60
CA PRO A 131 -5.77 -11.97 24.44
C PRO A 131 -4.77 -12.78 23.59
N VAL A 132 -3.54 -12.95 24.08
CA VAL A 132 -2.49 -13.71 23.38
C VAL A 132 -2.91 -15.15 23.09
N ALA A 133 -3.62 -15.81 24.01
CA ALA A 133 -4.12 -17.18 23.81
C ALA A 133 -5.10 -17.30 22.63
N GLU A 134 -5.91 -16.26 22.42
CA GLU A 134 -6.83 -16.18 21.28
C GLU A 134 -6.06 -15.99 19.97
N LEU A 135 -5.05 -15.11 19.97
CA LEU A 135 -4.14 -14.95 18.83
C LEU A 135 -3.44 -16.27 18.47
N THR A 136 -2.91 -17.01 19.45
CA THR A 136 -2.26 -18.30 19.21
C THR A 136 -3.22 -19.32 18.58
N THR A 137 -4.49 -19.31 19.01
CA THR A 137 -5.53 -20.16 18.41
C THR A 137 -5.80 -19.75 16.97
N ALA A 138 -5.91 -18.45 16.70
CA ALA A 138 -6.12 -17.91 15.37
C ALA A 138 -4.94 -18.21 14.42
N GLN A 139 -3.70 -18.04 14.88
CA GLN A 139 -2.50 -18.38 14.12
C GLN A 139 -2.46 -19.87 13.76
N SER A 140 -2.78 -20.75 14.70
CA SER A 140 -2.85 -22.19 14.43
C SER A 140 -3.89 -22.54 13.36
N ALA A 141 -5.02 -21.83 13.34
CA ALA A 141 -6.06 -22.00 12.32
C ALA A 141 -5.62 -21.46 10.94
N ILE A 142 -4.90 -20.33 10.91
CA ILE A 142 -4.33 -19.76 9.69
C ILE A 142 -3.28 -20.71 9.11
N ASP A 143 -2.32 -21.16 9.92
CA ASP A 143 -1.22 -22.05 9.50
C ASP A 143 -1.74 -23.37 8.91
N ALA A 144 -2.89 -23.87 9.41
CA ALA A 144 -3.54 -25.06 8.88
C ALA A 144 -4.30 -24.82 7.56
N ALA A 145 -4.64 -23.56 7.24
CA ALA A 145 -5.44 -23.19 6.08
C ALA A 145 -4.61 -22.69 4.89
N ILE A 146 -3.44 -22.09 5.13
CA ILE A 146 -2.57 -21.55 4.08
C ILE A 146 -1.60 -22.60 3.52
N ASP A 147 -1.23 -22.45 2.25
CA ASP A 147 -0.12 -23.16 1.63
C ASP A 147 1.13 -22.25 1.56
N ASP A 148 2.21 -22.73 0.93
CA ASP A 148 3.46 -21.98 0.80
C ASP A 148 3.38 -20.82 -0.22
N THR A 149 2.27 -20.68 -0.96
CA THR A 149 2.11 -19.57 -1.93
C THR A 149 1.74 -18.28 -1.22
N ILE A 150 1.14 -18.35 -0.03
CA ILE A 150 0.75 -17.15 0.73
C ILE A 150 1.98 -16.48 1.31
N GLN A 151 2.12 -15.18 1.02
CA GLN A 151 3.22 -14.32 1.42
C GLN A 151 2.76 -13.14 2.30
N GLY A 152 1.45 -12.86 2.40
CA GLY A 152 0.96 -11.75 3.21
C GLY A 152 -0.50 -11.89 3.62
N TYR A 153 -0.94 -10.99 4.50
CA TYR A 153 -2.29 -10.95 5.03
C TYR A 153 -2.98 -9.61 4.78
N VAL A 154 -4.27 -9.68 4.46
CA VAL A 154 -5.19 -8.55 4.65
C VAL A 154 -6.12 -8.86 5.82
N ILE A 155 -6.24 -7.90 6.73
CA ILE A 155 -7.13 -7.97 7.88
C ILE A 155 -8.35 -7.10 7.60
N THR A 156 -9.55 -7.69 7.68
CA THR A 156 -10.79 -7.03 7.23
C THR A 156 -11.67 -6.50 8.38
N TRP A 157 -11.22 -6.59 9.62
CA TRP A 157 -11.90 -6.00 10.78
C TRP A 157 -11.15 -4.76 11.27
N THR A 158 -11.84 -3.89 12.01
CA THR A 158 -11.19 -2.76 12.72
C THR A 158 -10.87 -3.09 14.18
N LYS A 159 -11.59 -4.04 14.78
CA LYS A 159 -11.32 -4.54 16.14
C LYS A 159 -11.24 -6.06 16.15
N PRO A 160 -10.21 -6.66 16.78
CA PRO A 160 -9.16 -6.01 17.57
C PRO A 160 -8.04 -5.41 16.72
N TYR A 161 -7.48 -4.28 17.16
CA TYR A 161 -6.30 -3.65 16.53
C TYR A 161 -4.99 -3.93 17.28
N ARG A 162 -5.08 -4.59 18.45
CA ARG A 162 -3.94 -4.89 19.32
C ARG A 162 -4.01 -6.31 19.85
N ALA A 163 -2.86 -6.97 20.02
CA ALA A 163 -2.71 -8.21 20.77
C ALA A 163 -1.72 -7.97 21.92
N ASP A 164 -2.25 -7.84 23.13
CA ASP A 164 -1.50 -7.37 24.31
C ASP A 164 -0.73 -6.07 24.05
N CYS A 165 0.59 -6.13 23.83
CA CYS A 165 1.46 -4.97 23.55
C CYS A 165 1.79 -4.76 22.06
N MET A 166 1.57 -5.76 21.20
CA MET A 166 1.84 -5.64 19.76
C MET A 166 0.60 -5.15 19.01
N SER A 167 0.78 -4.44 17.89
CA SER A 167 -0.33 -4.22 16.95
C SER A 167 -0.81 -5.56 16.40
N VAL A 168 -2.08 -5.65 16.01
CA VAL A 168 -2.61 -6.90 15.45
C VAL A 168 -1.92 -7.27 14.14
N THR A 169 -1.58 -6.28 13.29
CA THR A 169 -0.83 -6.52 12.05
C THR A 169 0.55 -7.10 12.36
N SER A 170 1.25 -6.57 13.34
CA SER A 170 2.59 -7.07 13.70
C SER A 170 2.54 -8.41 14.41
N ALA A 171 1.51 -8.64 15.24
CA ALA A 171 1.33 -9.90 15.95
C ALA A 171 1.03 -11.07 14.99
N PHE A 172 0.19 -10.85 13.96
CA PHE A 172 -0.01 -11.85 12.91
C PHE A 172 1.21 -12.02 12.00
N ALA A 173 1.93 -10.92 11.70
CA ALA A 173 3.05 -10.98 10.77
C ALA A 173 4.32 -11.64 11.32
N LEU A 174 4.57 -11.48 12.62
CA LEU A 174 5.84 -11.88 13.26
C LEU A 174 5.67 -13.02 14.28
N GLY A 175 4.42 -13.39 14.61
CA GLY A 175 4.12 -14.11 15.84
C GLY A 175 4.21 -13.19 17.07
N TYR A 176 3.43 -13.46 18.10
CA TYR A 176 3.55 -12.69 19.34
C TYR A 176 4.84 -13.05 20.07
N ASP A 177 5.67 -12.04 20.33
CA ASP A 177 6.90 -12.16 21.10
C ASP A 177 7.19 -10.84 21.82
N LYS A 178 7.49 -10.91 23.12
CA LYS A 178 7.78 -9.73 23.95
C LYS A 178 9.00 -8.95 23.48
N LYS A 179 9.90 -9.52 22.68
CA LYS A 179 11.01 -8.76 22.07
C LYS A 179 10.53 -7.62 21.17
N TYR A 180 9.30 -7.74 20.64
CA TYR A 180 8.66 -6.71 19.83
C TYR A 180 7.88 -5.68 20.65
N CYS A 181 7.93 -5.77 21.98
CA CYS A 181 7.29 -4.85 22.89
C CYS A 181 8.33 -4.12 23.76
N ASN A 182 7.97 -2.92 24.23
CA ASN A 182 8.74 -2.28 25.29
C ASN A 182 8.71 -3.13 26.58
N THR A 183 9.87 -3.70 26.94
CA THR A 183 10.05 -4.55 28.13
C THR A 183 10.88 -3.88 29.24
N THR A 184 11.23 -2.60 29.09
CA THR A 184 12.12 -1.90 30.03
C THR A 184 11.48 -1.61 31.40
N GLY A 185 10.15 -1.74 31.49
CA GLY A 185 9.36 -1.31 32.65
C GLY A 185 9.20 0.21 32.77
N GLY A 186 9.86 0.99 31.91
CA GLY A 186 9.69 2.43 31.79
C GLY A 186 8.69 2.80 30.68
N ALA A 187 8.34 4.09 30.61
CA ALA A 187 7.44 4.61 29.59
C ALA A 187 7.97 4.43 28.15
N CYS A 188 9.30 4.38 27.98
CA CYS A 188 9.97 4.23 26.69
C CYS A 188 10.93 3.03 26.67
N GLY A 189 10.97 2.36 25.52
CA GLY A 189 11.95 1.32 25.25
C GLY A 189 12.01 0.97 23.77
N ALA A 190 13.20 0.59 23.32
CA ALA A 190 13.39 0.03 21.99
C ALA A 190 12.68 -1.33 21.87
N THR A 191 12.33 -1.69 20.64
CA THR A 191 11.77 -2.98 20.26
C THR A 191 12.65 -3.64 19.20
N ALA A 192 12.56 -4.95 19.05
CA ALA A 192 13.36 -5.69 18.08
C ALA A 192 13.08 -5.22 16.64
N SER A 193 14.15 -5.10 15.86
CA SER A 193 14.07 -4.85 14.43
C SER A 193 13.81 -6.13 13.64
N ILE A 194 13.37 -5.98 12.39
CA ILE A 194 13.22 -7.07 11.41
C ILE A 194 14.20 -6.90 10.26
N ASP A 195 14.59 -8.01 9.63
CA ASP A 195 15.51 -8.08 8.48
C ASP A 195 14.81 -7.80 7.14
N TYR A 196 13.47 -7.81 7.11
CA TYR A 196 12.69 -7.40 5.93
C TYR A 196 12.76 -5.88 5.66
N PHE A 197 13.17 -5.07 6.64
CA PHE A 197 13.36 -3.64 6.47
C PHE A 197 14.38 -3.36 5.34
N GLY A 198 13.97 -2.56 4.35
CA GLY A 198 14.80 -2.20 3.20
C GLY A 198 15.08 -3.34 2.21
N SER A 199 14.54 -4.55 2.43
CA SER A 199 14.79 -5.71 1.57
C SER A 199 14.23 -5.53 0.15
N ASP A 200 14.86 -6.22 -0.81
CA ASP A 200 14.39 -6.35 -2.19
C ASP A 200 13.54 -7.60 -2.42
N SER A 201 13.36 -8.44 -1.39
CA SER A 201 12.55 -9.65 -1.50
C SER A 201 11.11 -9.33 -1.92
N VAL A 202 10.60 -10.16 -2.83
CA VAL A 202 9.19 -10.23 -3.26
C VAL A 202 8.51 -11.50 -2.72
N ALA A 203 9.14 -12.17 -1.76
CA ALA A 203 8.69 -13.39 -1.10
C ALA A 203 9.00 -13.31 0.42
N PRO A 204 8.39 -12.34 1.14
CA PRO A 204 8.73 -12.02 2.52
C PRO A 204 8.63 -13.21 3.49
N ARG A 205 7.67 -14.10 3.30
CA ARG A 205 7.55 -15.31 4.15
C ARG A 205 8.69 -16.26 3.86
N THR A 206 8.98 -16.49 2.59
CA THR A 206 9.98 -17.45 2.16
C THR A 206 11.36 -17.01 2.61
N ASP A 207 11.71 -15.75 2.35
CA ASP A 207 13.06 -15.21 2.50
C ASP A 207 13.34 -14.70 3.92
N HIS A 208 12.33 -14.10 4.57
CA HIS A 208 12.50 -13.41 5.86
C HIS A 208 11.66 -14.00 7.00
N LYS A 209 10.80 -14.99 6.72
CA LYS A 209 9.83 -15.54 7.71
C LYS A 209 8.90 -14.46 8.28
N VAL A 210 8.63 -13.41 7.50
CA VAL A 210 7.69 -12.33 7.83
C VAL A 210 6.45 -12.49 6.97
N MET A 211 5.27 -12.48 7.58
CA MET A 211 3.98 -12.46 6.88
C MET A 211 3.38 -11.05 6.93
N PRO A 212 3.85 -10.08 6.14
CA PRO A 212 3.38 -8.70 6.23
C PRO A 212 1.85 -8.65 6.19
N ALA A 213 1.28 -7.89 7.12
CA ALA A 213 -0.16 -7.74 7.27
C ALA A 213 -0.56 -6.27 7.22
N MET A 214 -1.69 -5.97 6.57
CA MET A 214 -2.28 -4.63 6.57
C MET A 214 -3.79 -4.72 6.82
N MET A 215 -4.30 -3.77 7.59
CA MET A 215 -5.70 -3.71 8.03
C MET A 215 -6.50 -2.72 7.19
N LEU A 216 -7.65 -3.15 6.67
CA LEU A 216 -8.66 -2.29 6.05
C LEU A 216 -9.49 -1.58 7.14
N ALA A 217 -8.83 -0.77 7.97
CA ALA A 217 -9.46 -0.08 9.10
C ALA A 217 -10.39 1.05 8.62
N ALA A 218 -11.62 1.07 9.13
CA ALA A 218 -12.63 2.08 8.77
C ALA A 218 -13.66 2.27 9.89
N LYS A 219 -14.49 3.32 9.81
CA LYS A 219 -15.58 3.54 10.78
C LYS A 219 -16.79 2.65 10.52
N ASN A 220 -17.03 2.28 9.26
CA ASN A 220 -18.16 1.47 8.81
C ASN A 220 -17.79 0.73 7.50
N ALA A 221 -18.72 -0.10 7.02
CA ALA A 221 -18.52 -0.92 5.81
C ALA A 221 -18.36 -0.08 4.53
N ASP A 222 -19.07 1.04 4.40
CA ASP A 222 -19.01 1.87 3.19
C ASP A 222 -17.65 2.57 3.07
N ASP A 223 -17.15 3.13 4.18
CA ASP A 223 -15.81 3.71 4.23
C ASP A 223 -14.73 2.66 3.92
N ALA A 224 -14.91 1.42 4.40
CA ALA A 224 -13.98 0.33 4.12
C ALA A 224 -13.98 -0.08 2.64
N LYS A 225 -15.16 -0.17 2.01
CA LYS A 225 -15.25 -0.45 0.56
C LYS A 225 -14.70 0.70 -0.27
N ALA A 226 -14.94 1.95 0.13
CA ALA A 226 -14.37 3.11 -0.53
C ALA A 226 -12.83 3.14 -0.46
N LEU A 227 -12.24 2.65 0.64
CA LEU A 227 -10.79 2.44 0.73
C LEU A 227 -10.31 1.35 -0.25
N VAL A 228 -11.03 0.23 -0.36
CA VAL A 228 -10.72 -0.84 -1.32
C VAL A 228 -10.76 -0.31 -2.76
N ASP A 229 -11.85 0.37 -3.12
CA ASP A 229 -12.05 0.91 -4.47
C ASP A 229 -10.97 1.92 -4.83
N ARG A 230 -10.53 2.72 -3.85
CA ARG A 230 -9.43 3.68 -4.02
C ARG A 230 -8.09 3.00 -4.26
N GLY A 231 -7.81 1.89 -3.58
CA GLY A 231 -6.61 1.12 -3.84
C GLY A 231 -6.63 0.48 -5.24
N VAL A 232 -7.77 -0.09 -5.65
CA VAL A 232 -7.95 -0.63 -7.01
C VAL A 232 -7.78 0.45 -8.08
N ALA A 233 -8.36 1.64 -7.85
CA ALA A 233 -8.23 2.77 -8.77
C ALA A 233 -6.80 3.35 -8.84
N ALA A 234 -5.91 2.99 -7.92
CA ALA A 234 -4.53 3.43 -7.93
C ALA A 234 -3.69 2.67 -8.96
N ASP A 235 -4.01 1.39 -9.16
CA ASP A 235 -3.11 0.45 -9.84
C ASP A 235 -2.69 0.94 -11.22
N ASP A 236 -1.37 0.85 -11.47
CA ASP A 236 -0.84 0.95 -12.82
C ASP A 236 -1.13 2.31 -13.52
N THR A 237 -1.43 3.35 -12.72
CA THR A 237 -1.84 4.68 -13.20
C THR A 237 -0.68 5.63 -13.47
N PHE A 238 0.52 5.38 -12.91
CA PHE A 238 1.67 6.28 -12.98
C PHE A 238 1.31 7.75 -12.70
N PRO A 239 0.68 8.04 -11.55
CA PRO A 239 0.06 9.34 -11.35
C PRO A 239 1.14 10.41 -11.16
N PRO A 240 1.03 11.58 -11.83
CA PRO A 240 1.74 12.77 -11.40
C PRO A 240 1.17 13.25 -10.05
N GLY A 241 2.00 13.85 -9.22
CA GLY A 241 1.51 14.50 -8.00
C GLY A 241 2.59 15.03 -7.08
N LYS A 242 2.17 15.36 -5.86
CA LYS A 242 2.99 16.07 -4.87
C LYS A 242 3.15 15.28 -3.58
N GLY A 243 4.33 15.40 -2.97
CA GLY A 243 4.63 14.89 -1.66
C GLY A 243 5.11 16.00 -0.73
N PHE A 244 4.62 16.02 0.52
CA PHE A 244 5.05 16.97 1.53
C PHE A 244 5.58 16.25 2.76
N PHE A 245 6.81 16.60 3.13
CA PHE A 245 7.45 16.15 4.36
C PHE A 245 7.62 17.34 5.29
N VAL A 246 6.78 17.41 6.32
CA VAL A 246 6.59 18.61 7.14
C VAL A 246 7.26 18.42 8.51
N ARG A 247 8.22 19.29 8.82
CA ARG A 247 8.77 19.47 10.17
C ARG A 247 8.00 20.58 10.88
N THR A 248 7.46 20.29 12.05
CA THR A 248 6.59 21.20 12.79
C THR A 248 7.31 21.84 13.98
N THR A 249 6.62 22.74 14.69
CA THR A 249 7.08 23.27 15.97
C THR A 249 7.11 22.22 17.09
N ASP A 250 6.44 21.07 16.93
CA ASP A 250 6.52 19.95 17.89
C ASP A 250 7.84 19.18 17.69
N LYS A 251 8.85 19.58 18.47
CA LYS A 251 10.19 18.98 18.44
C LYS A 251 10.19 17.49 18.78
N ALA A 252 9.31 17.03 19.67
CA ALA A 252 9.28 15.64 20.10
C ALA A 252 8.71 14.73 19.00
N ARG A 253 7.71 15.22 18.25
CA ARG A 253 7.09 14.49 17.13
C ARG A 253 7.78 14.70 15.79
N SER A 254 8.66 15.70 15.69
CA SER A 254 9.37 16.00 14.44
C SER A 254 10.70 15.27 14.27
N VAL A 255 11.06 14.30 15.11
CA VAL A 255 12.38 13.60 15.06
C VAL A 255 12.72 12.90 13.73
N ARG A 256 11.74 12.68 12.84
CA ARG A 256 11.94 12.13 11.49
C ARG A 256 12.47 13.13 10.47
N TRP A 257 12.55 14.42 10.83
CA TRP A 257 12.97 15.48 9.90
C TRP A 257 14.29 15.23 9.16
N PRO A 258 15.33 14.56 9.71
CA PRO A 258 16.54 14.29 8.95
C PRO A 258 16.27 13.38 7.74
N THR A 259 15.44 12.35 7.93
CA THR A 259 15.04 11.45 6.83
C THR A 259 14.13 12.16 5.84
N PHE A 260 13.28 13.09 6.29
CA PHE A 260 12.46 13.92 5.41
C PHE A 260 13.33 14.76 4.47
N GLN A 261 14.32 15.47 5.01
CA GLN A 261 15.27 16.24 4.21
C GLN A 261 16.06 15.35 3.25
N GLN A 262 16.54 14.21 3.74
CA GLN A 262 17.27 13.26 2.91
C GLN A 262 16.43 12.78 1.72
N THR A 263 15.17 12.40 1.98
CA THR A 263 14.22 11.95 0.96
C THR A 263 14.07 13.00 -0.14
N VAL A 264 13.88 14.27 0.24
CA VAL A 264 13.73 15.37 -0.73
C VAL A 264 15.03 15.67 -1.48
N SER A 265 16.18 15.64 -0.81
CA SER A 265 17.47 15.94 -1.45
C SER A 265 17.93 14.88 -2.45
N GLU A 266 17.51 13.63 -2.25
CA GLU A 266 17.90 12.48 -3.09
C GLU A 266 16.81 12.12 -4.13
N TRP A 267 15.67 12.81 -4.13
CA TRP A 267 14.57 12.56 -5.05
C TRP A 267 14.43 13.65 -6.11
N ASP A 268 14.63 13.28 -7.37
CA ASP A 268 14.54 14.19 -8.52
C ASP A 268 13.61 13.62 -9.60
N ARG A 269 12.29 13.84 -9.45
CA ARG A 269 11.24 13.41 -10.39
C ARG A 269 10.13 14.45 -10.61
N PRO A 270 10.45 15.69 -11.01
CA PRO A 270 9.43 16.72 -11.20
C PRO A 270 8.34 16.34 -12.22
N ASP A 271 8.65 15.49 -13.20
CA ASP A 271 7.70 15.04 -14.22
C ASP A 271 6.74 13.91 -13.76
N GLY A 272 6.86 13.43 -12.51
CA GLY A 272 6.02 12.35 -11.99
C GLY A 272 5.70 12.43 -10.50
N LEU A 273 6.65 12.74 -9.64
CA LEU A 273 6.37 12.93 -8.22
C LEU A 273 7.29 14.02 -7.67
N GLU A 274 6.73 15.22 -7.52
CA GLU A 274 7.41 16.33 -6.88
C GLU A 274 7.34 16.16 -5.37
N VAL A 275 8.46 16.28 -4.66
CA VAL A 275 8.47 16.23 -3.19
C VAL A 275 9.07 17.48 -2.60
N SER A 276 8.48 17.96 -1.52
CA SER A 276 8.85 19.19 -0.84
C SER A 276 9.08 18.95 0.65
N TYR A 277 10.12 19.58 1.19
CA TYR A 277 10.38 19.66 2.62
C TYR A 277 9.89 21.00 3.14
N VAL A 278 9.00 20.98 4.13
CA VAL A 278 8.46 22.19 4.78
C VAL A 278 9.01 22.24 6.20
N ASP A 279 9.77 23.29 6.53
CA ASP A 279 10.33 23.48 7.87
C ASP A 279 9.64 24.62 8.60
N ASN A 280 8.87 24.27 9.64
CA ASN A 280 8.30 25.22 10.58
C ASN A 280 8.87 25.02 12.00
N SER A 281 10.11 24.55 12.14
CA SER A 281 10.70 24.33 13.46
C SER A 281 11.02 25.63 14.22
N ASP A 282 11.08 26.77 13.53
CA ASP A 282 11.24 28.10 14.13
C ASP A 282 9.91 28.80 14.45
N GLY A 283 8.78 28.24 13.99
CA GLY A 283 7.43 28.76 14.23
C GLY A 283 7.04 29.98 13.39
N THR A 284 7.78 30.28 12.31
CA THR A 284 7.48 31.42 11.43
C THR A 284 6.53 31.08 10.27
N GLY A 285 6.31 29.79 10.01
CA GLY A 285 5.38 29.27 9.00
C GLY A 285 4.26 28.43 9.62
N GLU A 286 3.77 27.45 8.86
CA GLU A 286 2.63 26.62 9.24
C GLU A 286 3.03 25.18 9.59
N ASN A 287 2.30 24.59 10.54
CA ASN A 287 2.53 23.21 10.98
C ASN A 287 1.84 22.16 10.08
N THR A 288 1.02 22.61 9.15
CA THR A 288 0.19 21.80 8.27
C THR A 288 0.33 22.30 6.83
N ILE A 289 -0.01 21.43 5.88
CA ILE A 289 -0.34 21.84 4.52
C ILE A 289 -1.85 21.80 4.34
N HIS A 290 -2.38 22.76 3.59
CA HIS A 290 -3.80 22.87 3.28
C HIS A 290 -3.98 23.28 1.82
N ASP A 291 -5.19 23.07 1.30
CA ASP A 291 -5.60 23.40 -0.07
C ASP A 291 -4.67 22.84 -1.17
N GLN A 292 -3.96 21.75 -0.89
CA GLN A 292 -3.11 21.08 -1.88
C GLN A 292 -3.93 20.14 -2.75
N THR A 293 -3.60 20.08 -4.03
CA THR A 293 -4.15 19.11 -4.97
C THR A 293 -3.12 18.05 -5.34
N ASP A 294 -3.62 16.89 -5.75
CA ASP A 294 -2.81 15.80 -6.29
C ASP A 294 -1.78 15.25 -5.31
N LEU A 295 -2.12 15.21 -4.02
CA LEU A 295 -1.23 14.65 -3.01
C LEU A 295 -1.07 13.14 -3.18
N LEU A 296 0.19 12.71 -3.15
CA LEU A 296 0.61 11.31 -3.09
C LEU A 296 1.33 10.99 -1.78
N TYR A 297 1.97 11.98 -1.13
CA TYR A 297 2.62 11.82 0.18
C TYR A 297 2.31 13.00 1.11
N TYR A 298 1.94 12.73 2.36
CA TYR A 298 1.91 13.75 3.42
C TYR A 298 2.40 13.16 4.76
N PHE A 299 3.62 13.52 5.16
CA PHE A 299 4.29 12.99 6.35
C PHE A 299 4.65 14.12 7.29
N THR A 300 4.23 14.01 8.57
CA THR A 300 4.42 15.10 9.54
C THR A 300 4.63 14.57 10.97
N GLY A 301 4.66 15.48 11.95
CA GLY A 301 4.72 15.19 13.38
C GLY A 301 3.85 16.15 14.17
N LEU A 302 2.60 15.77 14.47
CA LEU A 302 1.67 16.46 15.37
C LEU A 302 0.81 15.44 16.09
N ALA A 303 0.19 15.82 17.21
CA ALA A 303 -0.81 14.96 17.87
C ALA A 303 -2.15 14.92 17.13
N LYS A 304 -2.47 16.00 16.41
CA LYS A 304 -3.62 16.16 15.53
C LYS A 304 -3.17 17.05 14.38
N VAL A 305 -3.44 16.63 13.16
CA VAL A 305 -3.12 17.40 11.96
C VAL A 305 -4.40 18.08 11.51
N ALA A 306 -4.38 19.42 11.47
CA ALA A 306 -5.51 20.20 11.00
C ALA A 306 -5.56 20.21 9.46
N ASP A 307 -6.73 20.56 8.93
CA ASP A 307 -6.96 20.89 7.51
C ASP A 307 -6.67 19.76 6.51
N ILE A 308 -6.56 18.51 6.98
CA ILE A 308 -6.25 17.35 6.13
C ILE A 308 -7.30 17.14 5.04
N GLU A 309 -8.55 17.53 5.32
CA GLU A 309 -9.73 17.45 4.46
C GLU A 309 -9.81 18.55 3.40
N THR A 310 -9.01 19.60 3.54
CA THR A 310 -8.90 20.66 2.52
C THR A 310 -8.03 20.22 1.34
N ASN A 311 -7.22 19.18 1.54
CA ASN A 311 -6.35 18.62 0.53
C ASN A 311 -7.06 17.56 -0.32
N SER A 312 -6.65 17.41 -1.57
CA SER A 312 -7.07 16.33 -2.46
C SER A 312 -5.95 15.31 -2.66
N TYR A 313 -6.27 14.03 -2.43
CA TYR A 313 -5.35 12.91 -2.51
C TYR A 313 -5.63 12.08 -3.76
N ARG A 314 -4.57 11.69 -4.47
CA ARG A 314 -4.66 10.74 -5.58
C ARG A 314 -4.94 9.33 -5.03
N PRO A 315 -5.65 8.47 -5.78
CA PRO A 315 -5.62 7.02 -5.54
C PRO A 315 -4.18 6.52 -5.39
N GLY A 316 -3.91 5.74 -4.36
CA GLY A 316 -2.58 5.25 -4.01
C GLY A 316 -1.79 6.16 -3.06
N ALA A 317 -2.28 7.37 -2.73
CA ALA A 317 -1.59 8.28 -1.82
C ALA A 317 -1.38 7.71 -0.41
N VAL A 318 -0.31 8.13 0.26
CA VAL A 318 0.01 7.73 1.63
C VAL A 318 0.19 8.95 2.52
N ALA A 319 -0.31 8.88 3.74
CA ALA A 319 -0.15 9.96 4.70
C ALA A 319 0.01 9.42 6.12
N ASP A 320 0.94 9.98 6.89
CA ASP A 320 1.08 9.63 8.30
C ASP A 320 1.65 10.77 9.15
N HIS A 321 1.54 10.55 10.47
CA HIS A 321 2.02 11.49 11.46
C HIS A 321 2.63 10.72 12.63
N LEU A 322 3.76 11.21 13.12
CA LEU A 322 4.38 10.66 14.31
C LEU A 322 3.57 11.14 15.52
N THR A 323 2.78 10.25 16.09
CA THR A 323 2.11 10.50 17.36
C THR A 323 1.94 9.21 18.16
N SER A 324 1.69 9.34 19.46
CA SER A 324 1.31 8.22 20.30
C SER A 324 -0.10 7.76 19.95
N TYR A 325 -0.34 6.45 19.99
CA TYR A 325 -1.69 5.88 19.87
C TYR A 325 -2.41 6.20 18.54
N GLY A 326 -1.69 6.63 17.50
CA GLY A 326 -2.29 6.90 16.18
C GLY A 326 -2.92 5.65 15.56
N GLY A 327 -2.42 4.46 15.90
CA GLY A 327 -2.95 3.16 15.48
C GLY A 327 -4.11 2.65 16.35
N GLN A 328 -4.59 3.40 17.35
CA GLN A 328 -5.86 3.07 17.97
C GLN A 328 -6.99 3.45 17.00
N VAL A 329 -7.71 2.45 16.50
CA VAL A 329 -8.70 2.59 15.44
C VAL A 329 -10.11 2.20 15.91
N PRO A 330 -11.16 2.82 15.35
CA PRO A 330 -11.11 3.92 14.38
C PRO A 330 -10.87 5.30 15.00
N THR A 331 -10.82 5.39 16.33
CA THR A 331 -10.66 6.65 17.09
C THR A 331 -9.66 6.50 18.21
N SER A 332 -9.01 7.61 18.57
CA SER A 332 -8.00 7.71 19.62
C SER A 332 -8.09 9.08 20.31
N GLY A 333 -7.41 9.25 21.45
CA GLY A 333 -7.28 10.57 22.09
C GLY A 333 -6.42 11.54 21.28
N GLN A 334 -5.39 11.01 20.62
CA GLN A 334 -4.67 11.67 19.53
C GLN A 334 -5.33 11.31 18.20
N MET A 335 -4.95 11.95 17.10
CA MET A 335 -5.57 11.67 15.81
C MET A 335 -5.32 10.21 15.41
N SER A 336 -6.40 9.49 15.11
CA SER A 336 -6.31 8.14 14.57
C SER A 336 -5.90 8.20 13.10
N VAL A 337 -5.13 7.21 12.66
CA VAL A 337 -4.74 7.06 11.25
C VAL A 337 -5.91 6.88 10.30
N VAL A 338 -7.08 6.43 10.80
CA VAL A 338 -8.31 6.34 10.00
C VAL A 338 -8.74 7.72 9.46
N ALA A 339 -8.44 8.82 10.17
CA ALA A 339 -8.76 10.16 9.68
C ALA A 339 -8.01 10.53 8.38
N TRP A 340 -6.80 9.99 8.16
CA TRP A 340 -6.11 10.12 6.86
C TRP A 340 -6.86 9.40 5.74
N LEU A 341 -7.39 8.21 6.04
CA LEU A 341 -8.14 7.40 5.09
C LEU A 341 -9.49 8.06 4.74
N GLU A 342 -10.14 8.70 5.71
CA GLU A 342 -11.34 9.51 5.49
C GLU A 342 -11.06 10.75 4.62
N ALA A 343 -9.89 11.37 4.79
CA ALA A 343 -9.46 12.52 3.99
C ALA A 343 -9.11 12.16 2.53
N GLY A 344 -8.84 10.88 2.24
CA GLY A 344 -8.55 10.41 0.88
C GLY A 344 -7.23 9.64 0.72
N ALA A 345 -6.40 9.50 1.76
CA ALA A 345 -5.19 8.68 1.69
C ALA A 345 -5.53 7.19 1.54
N THR A 346 -4.78 6.44 0.74
CA THR A 346 -4.96 4.99 0.53
C THR A 346 -4.25 4.15 1.60
N GLY A 347 -3.24 4.72 2.27
CA GLY A 347 -2.61 4.07 3.41
C GLY A 347 -2.05 5.04 4.44
N SER A 348 -1.89 4.53 5.65
CA SER A 348 -1.34 5.23 6.79
C SER A 348 -0.70 4.25 7.78
N PHE A 349 0.02 4.78 8.76
CA PHE A 349 0.69 4.02 9.80
C PHE A 349 0.57 4.73 11.14
N GLY A 350 0.32 3.97 12.21
CA GLY A 350 0.24 4.53 13.56
C GLY A 350 0.47 3.50 14.64
N THR A 351 0.84 3.94 15.84
CA THR A 351 1.25 3.05 16.93
C THR A 351 0.07 2.73 17.84
N VAL A 352 -0.04 1.49 18.35
CA VAL A 352 -1.17 1.04 19.20
C VAL A 352 -0.90 1.20 20.70
N VAL A 353 0.36 1.47 21.05
CA VAL A 353 0.87 1.78 22.38
C VAL A 353 1.79 3.00 22.28
N GLU A 354 2.21 3.56 23.42
CA GLU A 354 3.17 4.66 23.46
C GLU A 354 4.49 4.23 22.79
N PRO A 355 4.84 4.81 21.62
CA PRO A 355 6.04 4.40 20.91
C PRO A 355 7.28 5.14 21.40
N CYS A 356 7.10 6.30 22.06
CA CYS A 356 8.07 7.37 22.16
C CYS A 356 8.57 7.82 20.76
N ASN A 357 9.60 8.65 20.71
CA ASN A 357 10.11 9.22 19.46
C ASN A 357 11.26 8.39 18.85
N TYR A 358 11.20 7.06 18.95
CA TYR A 358 12.16 6.18 18.26
C TYR A 358 11.82 6.12 16.78
N THR A 359 12.67 6.70 15.93
CA THR A 359 12.45 6.75 14.48
C THR A 359 12.34 5.36 13.84
N SER A 360 12.98 4.34 14.40
CA SER A 360 12.88 2.94 13.93
C SER A 360 11.48 2.34 14.03
N LYS A 361 10.60 2.90 14.88
CA LYS A 361 9.21 2.44 15.05
C LYS A 361 8.23 3.12 14.08
N PHE A 362 8.71 3.97 13.19
CA PHE A 362 7.91 4.71 12.21
C PHE A 362 8.45 4.52 10.79
N PRO A 363 7.63 4.77 9.76
CA PRO A 363 8.09 4.68 8.38
C PRO A 363 9.27 5.60 8.10
N ASN A 364 10.33 5.02 7.54
CA ASN A 364 11.41 5.73 6.89
C ASN A 364 10.92 6.18 5.51
N THR A 365 10.79 7.49 5.31
CA THR A 365 10.19 8.06 4.11
C THR A 365 10.98 7.80 2.84
N LYS A 366 12.31 7.71 2.95
CA LYS A 366 13.17 7.36 1.82
C LYS A 366 12.86 5.94 1.34
N VAL A 367 12.89 4.98 2.27
CA VAL A 367 12.63 3.56 1.94
C VAL A 367 11.21 3.37 1.43
N LEU A 368 10.21 3.97 2.08
CA LEU A 368 8.82 3.87 1.64
C LEU A 368 8.66 4.38 0.22
N LEU A 369 9.15 5.58 -0.06
CA LEU A 369 8.99 6.25 -1.34
C LEU A 369 9.71 5.50 -2.46
N GLU A 370 10.95 5.05 -2.21
CA GLU A 370 11.73 4.27 -3.19
C GLU A 370 11.05 2.94 -3.51
N LYS A 371 10.65 2.16 -2.49
CA LYS A 371 10.04 0.84 -2.72
C LYS A 371 8.68 0.95 -3.40
N TYR A 372 7.85 1.91 -2.99
CA TYR A 372 6.51 2.07 -3.56
C TYR A 372 6.57 2.57 -5.01
N PHE A 373 7.46 3.53 -5.31
CA PHE A 373 7.67 4.00 -6.68
C PHE A 373 8.32 2.94 -7.57
N ALA A 374 9.16 2.06 -7.03
CA ALA A 374 9.72 0.92 -7.74
C ALA A 374 8.70 -0.22 -7.98
N GLY A 375 7.41 0.00 -7.70
CA GLY A 375 6.34 -0.91 -8.05
C GLY A 375 5.97 -1.92 -6.96
N ALA A 376 6.52 -1.84 -5.74
CA ALA A 376 6.05 -2.67 -4.63
C ALA A 376 4.58 -2.39 -4.32
N THR A 377 3.83 -3.38 -3.82
CA THR A 377 2.51 -3.11 -3.25
C THR A 377 2.61 -2.21 -2.03
N LEU A 378 1.52 -1.51 -1.69
CA LEU A 378 1.49 -0.67 -0.51
C LEU A 378 1.81 -1.45 0.78
N LEU A 379 1.35 -2.69 0.88
CA LEU A 379 1.69 -3.62 1.95
C LEU A 379 3.21 -3.80 2.08
N GLU A 380 3.88 -4.14 0.97
CA GLU A 380 5.32 -4.36 0.95
C GLU A 380 6.10 -3.08 1.25
N ALA A 381 5.74 -1.96 0.63
CA ALA A 381 6.45 -0.70 0.77
C ALA A 381 6.42 -0.20 2.23
N TYR A 382 5.27 -0.28 2.90
CA TYR A 382 5.17 0.08 4.31
C TYR A 382 5.97 -0.85 5.21
N TRP A 383 5.86 -2.17 5.05
CA TRP A 383 6.60 -3.14 5.87
C TRP A 383 8.11 -3.05 5.66
N LYS A 384 8.56 -2.77 4.43
CA LYS A 384 9.98 -2.49 4.12
C LYS A 384 10.45 -1.18 4.76
N SER A 385 9.56 -0.25 5.09
CA SER A 385 9.92 1.09 5.62
C SER A 385 10.01 1.20 7.14
N VAL A 386 9.55 0.20 7.92
CA VAL A 386 9.55 0.27 9.39
C VAL A 386 10.52 -0.77 9.97
N ALA A 387 11.61 -0.30 10.58
CA ALA A 387 12.65 -1.20 11.08
C ALA A 387 12.19 -2.03 12.29
N ALA A 388 11.43 -1.44 13.21
CA ALA A 388 10.97 -2.06 14.45
C ALA A 388 9.43 -1.99 14.58
N PRO A 389 8.68 -2.83 13.83
CA PRO A 389 7.24 -2.64 13.60
C PRO A 389 6.33 -3.19 14.71
N GLY A 390 6.86 -3.82 15.76
CA GLY A 390 6.09 -4.56 16.76
C GLY A 390 4.84 -3.84 17.32
N GLU A 391 4.97 -2.55 17.57
CA GLU A 391 3.94 -1.68 18.17
C GLU A 391 3.17 -0.85 17.12
N GLY A 392 3.49 -1.01 15.83
CA GLY A 392 2.97 -0.24 14.71
C GLY A 392 1.85 -0.97 13.96
N LEU A 393 0.72 -0.30 13.76
CA LEU A 393 -0.42 -0.76 12.96
C LEU A 393 -0.30 -0.21 11.55
N PHE A 394 -0.31 -1.11 10.57
CA PHE A 394 -0.35 -0.79 9.15
C PHE A 394 -1.80 -0.77 8.67
N VAL A 395 -2.27 0.37 8.16
CA VAL A 395 -3.66 0.51 7.69
C VAL A 395 -3.68 1.02 6.25
N GLY A 396 -4.61 0.51 5.46
CA GLY A 396 -4.71 0.90 4.06
C GLY A 396 -5.13 -0.25 3.18
N GLU A 397 -5.13 0.00 1.87
CA GLU A 397 -5.42 -1.02 0.87
C GLU A 397 -4.10 -1.76 0.49
N PRO A 398 -3.97 -3.07 0.79
CA PRO A 398 -2.70 -3.79 0.72
C PRO A 398 -2.06 -3.86 -0.66
N LEU A 399 -2.85 -4.02 -1.73
CA LEU A 399 -2.37 -4.30 -3.09
C LEU A 399 -2.27 -3.04 -3.96
N ALA A 400 -2.59 -1.86 -3.44
CA ALA A 400 -2.49 -0.61 -4.17
C ALA A 400 -1.09 -0.47 -4.73
N ARG A 401 -0.99 -0.24 -6.05
CA ARG A 401 0.29 -0.29 -6.77
C ARG A 401 0.34 0.70 -7.93
N PRO A 402 0.36 2.02 -7.65
CA PRO A 402 0.28 3.07 -8.68
C PRO A 402 1.44 3.11 -9.67
N TRP A 403 2.62 2.61 -9.29
CA TRP A 403 3.82 2.60 -10.14
C TRP A 403 4.26 1.18 -10.53
N GLY A 404 3.35 0.20 -10.59
CA GLY A 404 3.70 -1.20 -10.88
C GLY A 404 3.51 -1.67 -12.32
N LYS A 405 3.11 -0.78 -13.24
CA LYS A 405 2.82 -1.17 -14.62
C LYS A 405 4.08 -1.29 -15.46
N GLU A 406 4.16 -2.40 -16.17
CA GLU A 406 5.18 -2.66 -17.18
C GLU A 406 4.50 -2.80 -18.54
N THR A 407 5.10 -2.21 -19.57
CA THR A 407 4.57 -2.28 -20.93
C THR A 407 5.64 -2.76 -21.89
N ALA A 408 5.21 -3.50 -22.90
CA ALA A 408 6.03 -3.88 -24.03
C ALA A 408 5.26 -3.56 -25.31
N THR A 409 5.89 -2.82 -26.22
CA THR A 409 5.34 -2.48 -27.53
C THR A 409 6.30 -2.90 -28.62
N PHE A 410 5.78 -3.38 -29.75
CA PHE A 410 6.59 -3.87 -30.86
C PHE A 410 6.23 -3.17 -32.15
N ASP A 411 7.22 -2.56 -32.79
CA ASP A 411 7.13 -2.02 -34.15
C ASP A 411 7.66 -3.06 -35.14
N ALA A 412 6.75 -3.74 -35.83
CA ALA A 412 7.09 -4.76 -36.81
C ALA A 412 7.83 -4.20 -38.04
N SER A 413 7.66 -2.92 -38.37
CA SER A 413 8.32 -2.30 -39.53
C SER A 413 9.82 -2.11 -39.33
N THR A 414 10.24 -1.92 -38.07
CA THR A 414 11.65 -1.75 -37.68
C THR A 414 12.19 -2.93 -36.87
N SER A 415 11.33 -3.92 -36.56
CA SER A 415 11.62 -4.99 -35.60
C SER A 415 12.14 -4.44 -34.27
N THR A 416 11.47 -3.40 -33.75
CA THR A 416 11.89 -2.72 -32.52
C THR A 416 10.93 -3.08 -31.39
N LEU A 417 11.48 -3.68 -30.33
CA LEU A 417 10.76 -3.91 -29.07
C LEU A 417 11.12 -2.78 -28.10
N THR A 418 10.09 -2.12 -27.56
CA THR A 418 10.22 -1.06 -26.55
C THR A 418 9.57 -1.54 -25.26
N ILE A 419 10.34 -1.58 -24.18
CA ILE A 419 9.90 -1.94 -22.84
C ILE A 419 9.87 -0.68 -21.98
N GLU A 420 8.77 -0.44 -21.26
CA GLU A 420 8.72 0.59 -20.21
C GLU A 420 8.50 -0.04 -18.83
N THR A 421 9.30 0.37 -17.84
CA THR A 421 9.23 -0.15 -16.46
C THR A 421 9.78 0.86 -15.44
N THR A 422 9.34 0.78 -14.19
CA THR A 422 9.89 1.49 -13.02
C THR A 422 10.69 0.59 -12.08
N HIS A 423 10.80 -0.70 -12.39
CA HIS A 423 11.36 -1.70 -11.48
C HIS A 423 12.89 -1.69 -11.37
N LEU A 424 13.57 -0.85 -12.15
CA LEU A 424 15.02 -0.80 -12.17
C LEU A 424 15.56 -0.06 -10.94
N ASP A 425 16.24 -0.80 -10.07
CA ASP A 425 17.03 -0.26 -8.96
C ASP A 425 18.33 0.38 -9.48
N PRO A 426 18.64 1.64 -9.14
CA PRO A 426 19.85 2.35 -9.58
C PRO A 426 21.18 1.79 -9.05
N THR A 427 21.13 0.87 -8.08
CA THR A 427 22.31 0.20 -7.52
C THR A 427 22.64 -1.13 -8.22
N LYS A 428 21.84 -1.53 -9.20
CA LYS A 428 21.92 -2.84 -9.87
C LYS A 428 22.09 -2.68 -11.38
N SER A 429 22.56 -3.73 -12.04
CA SER A 429 22.57 -3.84 -13.50
C SER A 429 21.61 -4.93 -13.97
N TYR A 430 21.14 -4.75 -15.20
CA TYR A 430 20.12 -5.59 -15.81
C TYR A 430 20.51 -5.96 -17.23
N ALA A 431 19.91 -7.05 -17.72
CA ALA A 431 20.05 -7.52 -19.08
C ALA A 431 18.68 -7.83 -19.69
N ILE A 432 18.62 -7.73 -21.01
CA ILE A 432 17.58 -8.35 -21.82
C ILE A 432 18.15 -9.65 -22.40
N GLU A 433 17.40 -10.73 -22.24
CA GLU A 433 17.67 -12.01 -22.88
C GLU A 433 16.50 -12.42 -23.77
N SER A 434 16.74 -13.29 -24.75
CA SER A 434 15.72 -13.79 -25.65
C SER A 434 15.74 -15.30 -25.84
N ALA A 435 14.59 -15.84 -26.25
CA ALA A 435 14.40 -17.26 -26.55
C ALA A 435 13.30 -17.48 -27.60
N ASP A 436 13.36 -18.63 -28.28
CA ASP A 436 12.29 -19.07 -29.21
C ASP A 436 11.13 -19.78 -28.49
N ALA A 437 11.30 -20.12 -27.22
CA ALA A 437 10.30 -20.74 -26.35
C ALA A 437 10.29 -20.07 -24.97
N GLU A 438 9.13 -20.01 -24.34
CA GLU A 438 8.93 -19.39 -23.02
C GLU A 438 9.85 -20.01 -21.95
N SER A 439 10.08 -21.32 -22.02
CA SER A 439 10.96 -22.06 -21.11
C SER A 439 12.46 -21.87 -21.39
N GLY A 440 12.83 -21.12 -22.43
CA GLY A 440 14.21 -20.99 -22.89
C GLY A 440 14.67 -22.16 -23.79
N PRO A 441 16.00 -22.32 -23.98
CA PRO A 441 17.07 -21.59 -23.29
C PRO A 441 17.11 -20.11 -23.70
N PHE A 442 17.41 -19.24 -22.74
CA PHE A 442 17.58 -17.79 -22.96
C PHE A 442 19.03 -17.46 -23.31
N SER A 443 19.21 -16.51 -24.23
CA SER A 443 20.51 -15.98 -24.62
C SER A 443 20.56 -14.46 -24.45
N PRO A 444 21.68 -13.87 -23.97
CA PRO A 444 21.81 -12.42 -23.81
C PRO A 444 21.64 -11.66 -25.13
N VAL A 445 20.87 -10.57 -25.09
CA VAL A 445 20.63 -9.65 -26.21
C VAL A 445 21.26 -8.29 -25.94
N GLN A 446 21.05 -7.77 -24.73
CA GLN A 446 21.57 -6.49 -24.27
C GLN A 446 21.93 -6.65 -22.79
N GLY A 447 23.10 -6.16 -22.36
CA GLY A 447 23.53 -6.23 -20.95
C GLY A 447 24.00 -4.87 -20.43
N GLY A 448 24.31 -4.82 -19.14
CA GLY A 448 24.81 -3.61 -18.47
C GLY A 448 23.80 -2.45 -18.44
N ILE A 449 22.50 -2.74 -18.50
CA ILE A 449 21.45 -1.73 -18.39
C ILE A 449 21.44 -1.23 -16.94
N THR A 450 21.61 0.08 -16.76
CA THR A 450 21.62 0.74 -15.46
C THR A 450 20.79 2.02 -15.53
N VAL A 451 20.18 2.40 -14.41
CA VAL A 451 19.49 3.69 -14.28
C VAL A 451 20.20 4.57 -13.26
N PRO A 452 20.33 5.88 -13.49
CA PRO A 452 21.07 6.75 -12.57
C PRO A 452 20.33 6.99 -11.25
N ALA A 453 19.01 6.84 -11.24
CA ALA A 453 18.12 6.97 -10.08
C ALA A 453 16.71 6.53 -10.49
N PHE A 454 15.85 6.08 -9.55
CA PHE A 454 14.55 5.38 -9.77
C PHE A 454 13.86 5.63 -11.14
N ARG A 455 12.81 6.41 -11.37
CA ARG A 455 12.29 6.77 -12.74
C ARG A 455 11.64 5.65 -13.57
N LYS A 456 10.78 6.08 -14.50
CA LYS A 456 10.22 5.25 -15.57
C LYS A 456 11.28 5.15 -16.68
N GLU A 457 11.79 3.96 -16.92
CA GLU A 457 12.81 3.69 -17.93
C GLU A 457 12.19 3.18 -19.23
N THR A 458 12.78 3.54 -20.36
CA THR A 458 12.48 2.96 -21.67
C THR A 458 13.69 2.20 -22.18
N ILE A 459 13.53 0.88 -22.38
CA ILE A 459 14.55 0.00 -22.94
C ILE A 459 14.14 -0.35 -24.38
N THR A 460 15.04 -0.12 -25.33
CA THR A 460 14.79 -0.40 -26.75
C THR A 460 15.69 -1.52 -27.24
N VAL A 461 15.08 -2.59 -27.75
CA VAL A 461 15.74 -3.73 -28.38
C VAL A 461 15.49 -3.66 -29.88
N SER A 462 16.52 -3.27 -30.63
CA SER A 462 16.49 -3.25 -32.10
C SER A 462 16.73 -4.63 -32.68
N GLY A 463 16.09 -4.95 -33.82
CA GLY A 463 16.24 -6.25 -34.48
C GLY A 463 15.64 -7.41 -33.68
N ALA A 464 14.60 -7.12 -32.89
CA ALA A 464 13.91 -8.11 -32.09
C ALA A 464 13.18 -9.12 -32.99
N THR A 465 13.69 -10.35 -33.04
CA THR A 465 13.21 -11.44 -33.92
C THR A 465 12.82 -12.72 -33.17
N ALA A 466 13.20 -12.84 -31.89
CA ALA A 466 12.84 -13.98 -31.07
C ALA A 466 11.37 -13.89 -30.61
N LYS A 467 10.80 -15.03 -30.20
CA LYS A 467 9.40 -15.07 -29.72
C LYS A 467 9.25 -14.56 -28.29
N PHE A 468 10.27 -14.73 -27.46
CA PHE A 468 10.26 -14.36 -26.05
C PHE A 468 11.46 -13.49 -25.72
N TYR A 469 11.22 -12.47 -24.92
CA TYR A 469 12.25 -11.64 -24.29
C TYR A 469 12.01 -11.62 -22.79
N ARG A 470 13.06 -11.45 -22.00
CA ARG A 470 12.93 -11.24 -20.56
C ARG A 470 13.90 -10.18 -20.06
N LEU A 471 13.43 -9.38 -19.10
CA LEU A 471 14.27 -8.48 -18.32
C LEU A 471 14.75 -9.23 -17.07
N VAL A 472 16.06 -9.28 -16.88
CA VAL A 472 16.68 -9.97 -15.73
C VAL A 472 17.69 -9.06 -15.06
N GLN A 473 17.83 -9.22 -13.74
CA GLN A 473 18.94 -8.63 -13.00
C GLN A 473 20.23 -9.45 -13.27
N GLU A 474 21.35 -8.78 -13.50
CA GLU A 474 22.67 -9.40 -13.71
C GLU A 474 23.38 -9.81 -12.41
#